data_AF-A0A1Q9PU27-F1
#
_entry.id   AF-A0A1Q9PU27-F1
#
_cell.length_a   1.000
_cell.length_b   1.000
_cell.length_c   1.000
_cell.angle_alpha   90.00
_cell.angle_beta   90.00
_cell.angle_gamma   90.00
#
_symmetry.space_group_name_H-M   'P 1'
#
loop_
_entity.id
_entity.type
_entity.pdbx_description
1 polymer ?
#
loop_
_entity_poly.entity_id
_entity_poly.type
_entity_poly.pdbx_seq_one_letter_code
_entity_poly.pdbx_strand_id
1 'polypeptide(L)'
;MKFHVQQAVRAFILLAFSALLFKMHYLGEMTKFINPKYELLSQIASILFLILFFIQSTRIWTLKQHQDLSHCHHDDHDHHCSHDHGDSHLNSRKFISYLIIILPLVTGFLLPAKVLDASIADKKGGMAVITNRSFEKKQGSNISDQEGPVLTVDPSDPSLLKDRKVYTKDEYNHLIQKLEQSTSIGMTEEVFSSYYEEIHMDVEKFKGREIKLTGFVYKGEGLQPNQLVLSRFLITHCVADASIIGFISELPEASLLEEDTWVEATGILVITTYDGLELPMIKVTEWKVVTEPKEPYLYPINVKVM
;
A
#
# COMPACT_ATOMS: atom_id res chain seq x y z
N MET A 1 10.04 -32.08 -35.23
CA MET A 1 9.92 -30.89 -34.37
C MET A 1 11.03 -30.93 -33.32
N LYS A 2 11.66 -29.80 -32.98
CA LYS A 2 12.59 -29.71 -31.85
C LYS A 2 11.87 -28.98 -30.70
N PHE A 3 11.96 -29.53 -29.49
CA PHE A 3 11.38 -28.93 -28.29
C PHE A 3 12.41 -28.05 -27.58
N HIS A 4 12.08 -26.78 -27.36
CA HIS A 4 12.99 -25.82 -26.72
C HIS A 4 12.64 -25.64 -25.24
N VAL A 5 13.37 -26.31 -24.35
CA VAL A 5 13.13 -26.29 -22.89
C VAL A 5 13.16 -24.86 -22.33
N GLN A 6 14.10 -24.02 -22.77
CA GLN A 6 14.19 -22.63 -22.28
C GLN A 6 12.94 -21.80 -22.64
N GLN A 7 12.39 -22.00 -23.83
CA GLN A 7 11.17 -21.30 -24.27
C GLN A 7 9.95 -21.80 -23.51
N ALA A 8 9.90 -23.10 -23.18
CA ALA A 8 8.85 -23.68 -22.33
C ALA A 8 8.90 -23.14 -20.90
N VAL A 9 10.08 -23.00 -20.29
CA VAL A 9 10.24 -22.39 -18.96
C VAL A 9 9.77 -20.94 -18.96
N ARG A 10 10.13 -20.15 -19.97
CA ARG A 10 9.66 -18.75 -20.11
C ARG A 10 8.14 -18.66 -20.26
N ALA A 11 7.54 -19.54 -21.07
CA ALA A 11 6.09 -19.62 -21.20
C ALA A 11 5.44 -19.96 -19.84
N PHE A 12 5.98 -20.94 -19.12
CA PHE A 12 5.48 -21.31 -17.80
C PHE A 12 5.53 -20.15 -16.79
N ILE A 13 6.63 -19.38 -16.77
CA ILE A 13 6.77 -18.19 -15.90
C ILE A 13 5.68 -17.15 -16.20
N LEU A 14 5.44 -16.85 -17.49
CA LEU A 14 4.38 -15.90 -17.90
C LEU A 14 2.99 -16.37 -17.49
N LEU A 15 2.70 -17.66 -17.70
CA LEU A 15 1.45 -18.27 -17.26
C LEU A 15 1.30 -18.21 -15.73
N ALA A 16 2.37 -18.49 -14.99
CA ALA A 16 2.38 -18.45 -13.53
C ALA A 16 2.10 -17.03 -13.00
N PHE A 17 2.69 -15.99 -13.60
CA PHE A 17 2.39 -14.60 -13.22
C PHE A 17 0.94 -14.22 -13.53
N SER A 18 0.44 -14.57 -14.73
CA SER A 18 -0.95 -14.32 -15.09
C SER A 18 -1.91 -15.04 -14.13
N ALA A 19 -1.67 -16.33 -13.85
CA ALA A 19 -2.48 -17.11 -12.92
C ALA A 19 -2.43 -16.56 -11.49
N LEU A 20 -1.25 -16.12 -11.03
CA LEU A 20 -1.09 -15.50 -9.71
C LEU A 20 -1.90 -14.22 -9.60
N LEU A 21 -1.73 -13.29 -10.54
CA LEU A 21 -2.48 -12.02 -10.55
C LEU A 21 -3.98 -12.27 -10.66
N PHE A 22 -4.40 -13.17 -11.57
CA PHE A 22 -5.81 -13.52 -11.70
C PHE A 22 -6.39 -14.09 -10.40
N LYS A 23 -5.68 -15.02 -9.75
CA LYS A 23 -6.08 -15.58 -8.45
C LYS A 23 -6.25 -14.48 -7.41
N MET A 24 -5.31 -13.54 -7.32
CA MET A 24 -5.33 -12.45 -6.35
C MET A 24 -6.52 -11.50 -6.57
N HIS A 25 -6.84 -11.16 -7.83
CA HIS A 25 -8.03 -10.35 -8.17
C HIS A 25 -9.32 -11.11 -7.87
N TYR A 26 -9.38 -12.41 -8.21
CA TYR A 26 -10.56 -13.24 -7.95
C TYR A 26 -10.87 -13.39 -6.46
N LEU A 27 -9.84 -13.48 -5.61
CA LEU A 27 -9.98 -13.55 -4.15
C LEU A 27 -10.17 -12.18 -3.48
N GLY A 28 -10.07 -11.07 -4.23
CA GLY A 28 -10.13 -9.72 -3.68
C GLY A 28 -8.94 -9.37 -2.76
N GLU A 29 -7.83 -10.13 -2.84
CA GLU A 29 -6.68 -9.94 -1.96
C GLU A 29 -5.70 -8.88 -2.46
N MET A 30 -5.89 -8.37 -3.69
CA MET A 30 -5.03 -7.33 -4.26
C MET A 30 -4.99 -6.06 -3.42
N THR A 31 -6.12 -5.67 -2.81
CA THR A 31 -6.22 -4.49 -1.95
C THR A 31 -5.41 -4.63 -0.65
N LYS A 32 -5.02 -5.85 -0.28
CA LYS A 32 -4.08 -6.11 0.83
C LYS A 32 -2.63 -5.73 0.49
N PHE A 33 -2.30 -5.50 -0.78
CA PHE A 33 -0.93 -5.20 -1.25
C PHE A 33 -0.79 -3.85 -1.94
N ILE A 34 -1.80 -3.41 -2.68
CA ILE A 34 -1.76 -2.18 -3.48
C ILE A 34 -2.96 -1.30 -3.19
N ASN A 35 -2.82 0.00 -3.44
CA ASN A 35 -3.95 0.91 -3.42
C ASN A 35 -4.99 0.47 -4.49
N PRO A 36 -6.29 0.38 -4.14
CA PRO A 36 -7.37 0.01 -5.07
C PRO A 36 -7.33 0.79 -6.39
N LYS A 37 -6.85 2.04 -6.39
CA LYS A 37 -6.64 2.83 -7.61
C LYS A 37 -5.86 2.07 -8.70
N TYR A 38 -4.90 1.23 -8.32
CA TYR A 38 -4.05 0.49 -9.26
C TYR A 38 -4.57 -0.91 -9.61
N GLU A 39 -5.76 -1.28 -9.14
CA GLU A 39 -6.35 -2.60 -9.40
C GLU A 39 -6.56 -2.83 -10.90
N LEU A 40 -7.10 -1.84 -11.62
CA LEU A 40 -7.33 -1.94 -13.07
C LEU A 40 -6.02 -2.16 -13.84
N LEU A 41 -4.95 -1.43 -13.50
CA LEU A 41 -3.64 -1.61 -14.14
C LEU A 41 -3.10 -3.02 -13.92
N SER A 42 -3.28 -3.55 -12.71
CA SER A 42 -2.90 -4.92 -12.38
C SER A 42 -3.73 -5.97 -13.14
N GLN A 43 -5.02 -5.73 -13.35
CA GLN A 43 -5.88 -6.60 -14.16
C GLN A 43 -5.43 -6.61 -15.64
N ILE A 44 -5.13 -5.44 -16.20
CA ILE A 44 -4.58 -5.31 -17.56
C ILE A 44 -3.26 -6.08 -17.67
N ALA A 45 -2.37 -5.97 -16.67
CA ALA A 45 -1.12 -6.70 -16.65
C ALA A 45 -1.32 -8.23 -16.64
N SER A 46 -2.32 -8.73 -15.89
CA SER A 46 -2.67 -10.16 -15.87
C SER A 46 -3.08 -10.67 -17.26
N ILE A 47 -3.90 -9.89 -17.98
CA ILE A 47 -4.33 -10.21 -19.37
C ILE A 47 -3.15 -10.12 -20.33
N LEU A 48 -2.29 -9.11 -20.20
CA LEU A 48 -1.12 -8.93 -21.03
C LEU A 48 -0.14 -10.11 -20.89
N PHE A 49 0.11 -10.58 -19.67
CA PHE A 49 0.94 -11.77 -19.45
C PHE A 49 0.33 -13.03 -20.06
N LEU A 50 -1.01 -13.15 -20.05
CA LEU A 50 -1.70 -14.27 -20.71
C LEU A 50 -1.51 -14.24 -22.23
N ILE A 51 -1.62 -13.06 -22.86
CA ILE A 51 -1.38 -12.90 -24.30
C ILE A 51 0.07 -13.24 -24.64
N LEU A 52 1.04 -12.72 -23.87
CA LEU A 52 2.45 -13.03 -24.06
C LEU A 52 2.75 -14.52 -23.88
N PHE A 53 2.07 -15.21 -22.97
CA PHE A 53 2.16 -16.65 -22.81
C PHE A 53 1.76 -17.41 -24.07
N PHE A 54 0.64 -17.04 -24.72
CA PHE A 54 0.22 -17.69 -25.97
C PHE A 54 1.22 -17.45 -27.10
N ILE A 55 1.71 -16.22 -27.25
CA ILE A 55 2.76 -15.89 -28.24
C ILE A 55 4.02 -16.73 -27.99
N GLN A 56 4.48 -16.79 -26.74
CA GLN A 56 5.66 -17.54 -26.34
C GLN A 56 5.48 -19.06 -26.53
N SER A 57 4.27 -19.57 -26.37
CA SER A 57 3.94 -21.00 -26.54
C SER A 57 4.10 -21.46 -27.99
N THR A 58 3.82 -20.60 -28.98
CA THR A 58 4.04 -20.92 -30.40
C THR A 58 5.51 -21.19 -30.73
N ARG A 59 6.46 -20.65 -29.94
CA ARG A 59 7.91 -20.80 -30.14
C ARG A 59 8.50 -22.05 -29.48
N ILE A 60 7.71 -22.78 -28.68
CA ILE A 60 8.17 -24.00 -27.99
C ILE A 60 8.51 -25.09 -29.03
N TRP A 61 7.75 -25.14 -30.11
CA TRP A 61 7.86 -26.12 -31.18
C TRP A 61 8.28 -25.42 -32.46
N THR A 62 9.55 -25.49 -32.85
CA THR A 62 9.93 -25.04 -34.19
C THR A 62 9.69 -26.16 -35.21
N LEU A 63 8.84 -25.88 -36.20
CA LEU A 63 8.79 -26.68 -37.42
C LEU A 63 10.13 -26.51 -38.14
N LYS A 64 10.72 -27.62 -38.57
CA LYS A 64 11.99 -27.62 -39.29
C LYS A 64 11.72 -27.07 -40.70
N GLN A 65 11.86 -25.76 -40.88
CA GLN A 65 11.82 -25.19 -42.22
C GLN A 65 13.18 -25.48 -42.87
N HIS A 66 13.16 -26.26 -43.96
CA HIS A 66 14.32 -26.37 -44.84
C HIS A 66 14.52 -24.99 -45.48
N GLN A 67 15.58 -24.29 -45.09
CA GLN A 67 16.12 -23.19 -45.87
C GLN A 67 17.53 -23.58 -46.30
N ASP A 68 17.62 -23.88 -47.58
CA ASP A 68 18.86 -23.96 -48.33
C ASP A 68 19.59 -22.62 -48.27
N LEU A 69 20.87 -22.70 -47.93
CA LEU A 69 22.01 -21.99 -48.51
C LEU A 69 21.77 -20.56 -49.07
N SER A 70 22.22 -19.53 -48.34
CA SER A 70 22.85 -18.35 -48.95
C SER A 70 23.77 -17.63 -47.95
N HIS A 71 25.05 -17.56 -48.30
CA HIS A 71 26.07 -16.74 -47.63
C HIS A 71 26.00 -15.30 -48.18
N CYS A 72 26.03 -14.29 -47.32
CA CYS A 72 26.58 -12.97 -47.64
C CYS A 72 27.27 -12.38 -46.40
N HIS A 73 28.55 -12.05 -46.56
CA HIS A 73 29.38 -11.26 -45.64
C HIS A 73 28.84 -9.83 -45.51
N HIS A 74 28.92 -9.24 -44.31
CA HIS A 74 29.16 -7.80 -44.15
C HIS A 74 29.97 -7.55 -42.86
N ASP A 75 31.10 -6.87 -43.03
CA ASP A 75 32.01 -6.35 -42.00
C ASP A 75 31.42 -5.13 -41.25
N ASP A 76 31.89 -4.98 -40.01
CA ASP A 76 32.03 -3.79 -39.14
C ASP A 76 30.95 -2.69 -39.12
N HIS A 77 30.34 -2.48 -37.94
CA HIS A 77 30.37 -1.26 -37.12
C HIS A 77 29.23 -1.21 -36.07
N ASP A 78 29.62 -1.16 -34.80
CA ASP A 78 29.09 -0.43 -33.65
C ASP A 78 27.59 -0.42 -33.24
N HIS A 79 27.40 -0.68 -31.93
CA HIS A 79 26.25 -0.40 -31.06
C HIS A 79 24.88 -1.05 -31.36
N HIS A 80 24.71 -2.31 -30.93
CA HIS A 80 23.37 -2.78 -30.54
C HIS A 80 23.45 -3.73 -29.33
N CYS A 81 22.69 -3.38 -28.29
CA CYS A 81 22.46 -4.17 -27.09
C CYS A 81 22.17 -5.63 -27.46
N SER A 82 23.09 -6.55 -27.16
CA SER A 82 22.84 -7.97 -27.35
C SER A 82 21.85 -8.44 -26.28
N HIS A 83 20.56 -8.32 -26.57
CA HIS A 83 19.56 -9.16 -25.92
C HIS A 83 19.82 -10.59 -26.40
N ASP A 84 20.54 -11.38 -25.60
CA ASP A 84 20.78 -12.81 -25.86
C ASP A 84 19.42 -13.53 -25.97
N HIS A 85 18.96 -13.72 -27.19
CA HIS A 85 17.72 -14.41 -27.53
C HIS A 85 17.93 -15.94 -27.50
N GLY A 86 18.28 -16.47 -26.33
CA GLY A 86 17.70 -17.73 -25.82
C GLY A 86 18.20 -19.08 -26.34
N ASP A 87 19.30 -19.15 -27.09
CA ASP A 87 19.80 -20.43 -27.63
C ASP A 87 21.12 -20.93 -27.00
N SER A 88 21.72 -20.15 -26.07
CA SER A 88 22.98 -20.50 -25.42
C SER A 88 22.80 -21.33 -24.13
N HIS A 89 23.79 -22.19 -23.84
CA HIS A 89 23.79 -23.15 -22.72
C HIS A 89 23.51 -22.48 -21.36
N LEU A 90 22.92 -23.22 -20.42
CA LEU A 90 22.66 -22.74 -19.06
C LEU A 90 24.00 -22.39 -18.37
N ASN A 91 24.19 -21.11 -18.07
CA ASN A 91 25.33 -20.59 -17.32
C ASN A 91 24.85 -20.11 -15.94
N SER A 92 25.74 -20.05 -14.95
CA SER A 92 25.43 -19.63 -13.57
C SER A 92 24.72 -18.27 -13.50
N ARG A 93 25.07 -17.34 -14.39
CA ARG A 93 24.39 -16.04 -14.53
C ARG A 93 22.90 -16.17 -14.88
N LYS A 94 22.54 -17.06 -15.81
CA LYS A 94 21.15 -17.30 -16.21
C LYS A 94 20.35 -17.95 -15.08
N PHE A 95 20.97 -18.85 -14.33
CA PHE A 95 20.34 -19.47 -13.16
C PHE A 95 19.95 -18.41 -12.12
N ILE A 96 20.85 -17.47 -11.80
CA ILE A 96 20.54 -16.37 -10.87
C ILE A 96 19.39 -15.51 -11.39
N SER A 97 19.36 -15.18 -12.70
CA SER A 97 18.26 -14.40 -13.29
C SER A 97 16.91 -15.11 -13.17
N TYR A 98 16.85 -16.42 -13.44
CA TYR A 98 15.61 -17.19 -13.27
C TYR A 98 15.20 -17.29 -11.80
N LEU A 99 16.16 -17.44 -10.88
CA LEU A 99 15.90 -17.50 -9.45
C LEU A 99 15.22 -16.21 -8.95
N ILE A 100 15.70 -15.04 -9.36
CA ILE A 100 15.13 -13.73 -8.99
C ILE A 100 13.66 -13.60 -9.42
N ILE A 101 13.28 -14.20 -10.55
CA ILE A 101 11.91 -14.11 -11.09
C ILE A 101 10.99 -15.19 -10.49
N ILE A 102 11.52 -16.39 -10.29
CA ILE A 102 10.75 -17.53 -9.75
C ILE A 102 10.47 -17.34 -8.26
N LEU A 103 11.39 -16.72 -7.51
CA LEU A 103 11.21 -16.55 -6.06
C LEU A 103 9.93 -15.77 -5.71
N PRO A 104 9.63 -14.59 -6.28
CA PRO A 104 8.37 -13.88 -6.06
C PRO A 104 7.12 -14.69 -6.43
N LEU A 105 7.19 -15.49 -7.49
CA LEU A 105 6.09 -16.38 -7.90
C LEU A 105 5.82 -17.45 -6.84
N VAL A 106 6.88 -18.14 -6.43
CA VAL A 106 6.82 -19.17 -5.40
C VAL A 106 6.23 -18.58 -4.11
N THR A 107 6.75 -17.44 -3.64
CA THR A 107 6.22 -16.79 -2.45
C THR A 107 4.76 -16.36 -2.62
N GLY A 108 4.36 -15.85 -3.78
CA GLY A 108 2.98 -15.43 -4.04
C GLY A 108 1.97 -16.58 -4.05
N PHE A 109 2.38 -17.79 -4.45
CA PHE A 109 1.50 -18.97 -4.42
C PHE A 109 1.47 -19.66 -3.05
N LEU A 110 2.60 -19.71 -2.33
CA LEU A 110 2.75 -20.45 -1.08
C LEU A 110 2.32 -19.65 0.16
N LEU A 111 2.54 -18.34 0.17
CA LEU A 111 2.26 -17.52 1.34
C LEU A 111 0.84 -16.94 1.28
N PRO A 112 0.08 -16.99 2.39
CA PRO A 112 -1.23 -16.36 2.46
C PRO A 112 -1.10 -14.83 2.45
N ALA A 113 -2.07 -14.16 1.84
CA ALA A 113 -2.14 -12.70 1.90
C ALA A 113 -2.55 -12.23 3.29
N LYS A 114 -1.59 -11.63 4.01
CA LYS A 114 -1.79 -11.05 5.35
C LYS A 114 -1.76 -9.51 5.27
N VAL A 115 -2.59 -8.85 6.06
CA VAL A 115 -2.53 -7.40 6.26
C VAL A 115 -1.33 -7.02 7.14
N LEU A 116 -0.87 -5.78 7.04
CA LEU A 116 0.18 -5.26 7.91
C LEU A 116 -0.30 -5.20 9.37
N ASP A 117 0.56 -5.63 10.29
CA ASP A 117 0.25 -5.83 11.70
C ASP A 117 1.13 -4.97 12.63
N ALA A 118 0.90 -5.04 13.94
CA ALA A 118 1.66 -4.34 14.97
C ALA A 118 3.16 -4.66 14.92
N SER A 119 3.54 -5.88 14.55
CA SER A 119 4.96 -6.25 14.39
C SER A 119 5.65 -5.50 13.24
N ILE A 120 4.92 -5.20 12.16
CA ILE A 120 5.43 -4.37 11.06
C ILE A 120 5.49 -2.91 11.48
N ALA A 121 4.51 -2.44 12.26
CA ALA A 121 4.52 -1.09 12.81
C ALA A 121 5.76 -0.86 13.67
N ASP A 122 6.06 -1.81 14.55
CA ASP A 122 7.23 -1.78 15.42
C ASP A 122 8.54 -1.77 14.64
N LYS A 123 8.69 -2.66 13.65
CA LYS A 123 9.87 -2.69 12.77
C LYS A 123 10.05 -1.43 11.92
N LYS A 124 8.96 -0.69 11.66
CA LYS A 124 8.99 0.61 10.99
C LYS A 124 9.19 1.79 11.95
N GLY A 125 9.39 1.54 13.25
CA GLY A 125 9.56 2.55 14.28
C GLY A 125 8.26 3.30 14.56
N GLY A 126 7.16 2.58 14.77
CA GLY A 126 5.81 3.15 14.77
C GLY A 126 5.63 4.38 15.66
N MET A 127 6.16 4.36 16.88
CA MET A 127 6.13 5.54 17.77
C MET A 127 6.95 6.71 17.21
N ALA A 128 8.11 6.46 16.61
CA ALA A 128 8.92 7.50 15.97
C ALA A 128 8.22 8.12 14.75
N VAL A 129 7.46 7.33 13.98
CA VAL A 129 6.66 7.84 12.85
C VAL A 129 5.52 8.74 13.35
N ILE A 130 4.81 8.31 14.40
CA ILE A 130 3.72 9.09 15.00
C ILE A 130 4.24 10.41 15.59
N THR A 131 5.38 10.40 16.27
CA THR A 131 5.99 11.60 16.84
C THR A 131 6.59 12.53 15.77
N ASN A 132 7.28 12.00 14.76
CA ASN A 132 7.88 12.82 13.71
C ASN A 132 6.86 13.61 12.89
N ARG A 133 5.66 13.05 12.64
CA ARG A 133 4.60 13.80 11.95
C ARG A 133 4.19 15.07 12.71
N SER A 134 4.24 15.05 14.04
CA SER A 134 4.01 16.25 14.86
C SER A 134 5.16 17.26 14.81
N PHE A 135 6.41 16.80 14.64
CA PHE A 135 7.59 17.67 14.49
C PHE A 135 7.66 18.33 13.11
N GLU A 136 7.54 17.56 12.03
CA GLU A 136 7.76 18.03 10.64
C GLU A 136 6.80 19.16 10.25
N LYS A 137 5.58 19.15 10.80
CA LYS A 137 4.55 20.16 10.48
C LYS A 137 4.63 21.40 11.36
N LYS A 138 5.04 21.30 12.63
CA LYS A 138 5.24 22.46 13.52
C LYS A 138 6.40 23.37 13.08
N GLN A 139 7.39 22.85 12.34
CA GLN A 139 8.54 23.63 11.87
C GLN A 139 8.38 24.25 10.46
N GLY A 140 7.21 24.12 9.80
CA GLY A 140 6.95 24.82 8.54
C GLY A 140 8.02 24.55 7.47
N SER A 141 8.45 23.29 7.32
CA SER A 141 9.39 22.94 6.25
C SER A 141 8.78 23.29 4.90
N ASN A 142 9.43 24.22 4.17
CA ASN A 142 9.13 24.61 2.80
C ASN A 142 9.45 23.44 1.83
N ILE A 143 8.73 22.34 1.94
CA ILE A 143 8.64 21.36 0.86
C ILE A 143 7.39 21.72 0.06
N SER A 144 7.60 22.60 -0.92
CA SER A 144 6.68 22.79 -2.03
C SER A 144 6.48 21.45 -2.72
N ASP A 145 5.22 21.07 -2.90
CA ASP A 145 4.73 20.10 -3.87
C ASP A 145 5.17 18.63 -3.69
N GLN A 146 4.47 17.86 -2.83
CA GLN A 146 3.75 16.62 -3.23
C GLN A 146 3.29 15.68 -2.10
N GLU A 147 3.56 15.94 -0.81
CA GLU A 147 3.10 15.05 0.27
C GLU A 147 2.20 15.78 1.28
N GLY A 148 1.07 16.29 0.80
CA GLY A 148 -0.05 16.69 1.67
C GLY A 148 -0.89 15.48 2.11
N PRO A 149 -1.89 15.67 2.99
CA PRO A 149 -2.88 14.63 3.36
C PRO A 149 -3.78 14.16 2.20
N VAL A 150 -3.45 14.58 0.98
CA VAL A 150 -4.29 14.59 -0.20
C VAL A 150 -3.42 14.20 -1.40
N LEU A 151 -3.94 13.30 -2.22
CA LEU A 151 -3.39 13.00 -3.53
C LEU A 151 -4.01 13.93 -4.56
N THR A 152 -3.19 14.75 -5.19
CA THR A 152 -3.60 15.52 -6.36
C THR A 152 -3.81 14.59 -7.53
N VAL A 153 -5.00 14.56 -8.10
CA VAL A 153 -5.34 13.66 -9.20
C VAL A 153 -5.75 14.42 -10.46
N ASP A 154 -5.30 13.90 -11.60
CA ASP A 154 -5.79 14.29 -12.92
C ASP A 154 -7.18 13.66 -13.14
N PRO A 155 -8.25 14.44 -13.37
CA PRO A 155 -9.60 13.92 -13.60
C PRO A 155 -9.73 12.99 -14.80
N SER A 156 -8.80 13.08 -15.76
CA SER A 156 -8.79 12.26 -16.97
C SER A 156 -8.14 10.89 -16.75
N ASP A 157 -7.56 10.64 -15.56
CA ASP A 157 -6.92 9.39 -15.21
C ASP A 157 -7.97 8.25 -15.13
N PRO A 158 -7.95 7.28 -16.07
CA PRO A 158 -8.91 6.17 -16.11
C PRO A 158 -8.73 5.18 -14.95
N SER A 159 -7.65 5.30 -14.17
CA SER A 159 -7.44 4.52 -12.94
C SER A 159 -8.15 5.11 -11.71
N LEU A 160 -8.74 6.31 -11.82
CA LEU A 160 -9.66 6.83 -10.82
C LEU A 160 -10.96 6.01 -10.82
N LEU A 161 -11.00 4.98 -9.97
CA LEU A 161 -12.14 4.10 -9.85
C LEU A 161 -13.38 4.81 -9.29
N LYS A 162 -14.55 4.30 -9.72
CA LYS A 162 -15.92 4.72 -9.40
C LYS A 162 -16.27 4.77 -7.90
N ASP A 163 -15.46 4.16 -7.05
CA ASP A 163 -15.80 3.86 -5.65
C ASP A 163 -15.19 4.83 -4.63
N ARG A 164 -14.32 5.75 -5.05
CA ARG A 164 -13.76 6.78 -4.16
C ARG A 164 -14.08 8.18 -4.63
N LYS A 165 -14.56 9.00 -3.71
CA LYS A 165 -14.93 10.38 -3.98
C LYS A 165 -13.68 11.19 -4.32
N VAL A 166 -13.70 11.83 -5.48
CA VAL A 166 -12.74 12.87 -5.84
C VAL A 166 -13.33 14.20 -5.38
N TYR A 167 -12.58 14.92 -4.56
CA TYR A 167 -12.98 16.21 -4.03
C TYR A 167 -12.45 17.32 -4.92
N THR A 168 -13.23 18.37 -5.09
CA THR A 168 -12.70 19.67 -5.49
C THR A 168 -11.95 20.31 -4.32
N LYS A 169 -11.09 21.30 -4.61
CA LYS A 169 -10.39 22.03 -3.55
C LYS A 169 -11.36 22.67 -2.55
N ASP A 170 -12.48 23.20 -3.04
CA ASP A 170 -13.52 23.82 -2.20
C ASP A 170 -14.27 22.79 -1.34
N GLU A 171 -14.59 21.61 -1.89
CA GLU A 171 -15.21 20.54 -1.10
C GLU A 171 -14.28 20.03 0.01
N TYR A 172 -12.98 19.91 -0.28
CA TYR A 172 -11.98 19.57 0.74
C TYR A 172 -11.92 20.66 1.83
N ASN A 173 -11.86 21.94 1.45
CA ASN A 173 -11.84 23.03 2.41
C ASN A 173 -13.10 23.05 3.29
N HIS A 174 -14.28 22.79 2.70
CA HIS A 174 -15.53 22.67 3.44
C HIS A 174 -15.54 21.45 4.38
N LEU A 175 -14.91 20.34 3.99
CA LEU A 175 -14.76 19.17 4.84
C LEU A 175 -13.93 19.49 6.09
N ILE A 176 -12.83 20.23 5.93
CA ILE A 176 -11.98 20.67 7.06
C ILE A 176 -12.71 21.71 7.93
N GLN A 177 -13.41 22.67 7.31
CA GLN A 177 -14.22 23.63 8.05
C GLN A 177 -15.31 22.95 8.89
N LYS A 178 -15.95 21.90 8.35
CA LYS A 178 -16.93 21.09 9.08
C LYS A 178 -16.30 20.37 10.26
N LEU A 179 -15.09 19.81 10.10
CA LEU A 179 -14.34 19.22 11.20
C LEU A 179 -14.09 20.26 12.31
N GLU A 180 -13.64 21.46 11.96
CA GLU A 180 -13.38 22.54 12.92
C GLU A 180 -14.63 22.99 13.69
N GLN A 181 -15.82 22.86 13.12
CA GLN A 181 -17.09 23.26 13.76
C GLN A 181 -17.79 22.12 14.52
N SER A 182 -17.46 20.87 14.23
CA SER A 182 -18.15 19.71 14.82
C SER A 182 -17.71 19.43 16.26
N THR A 183 -18.66 19.13 17.14
CA THR A 183 -18.38 18.73 18.54
C THR A 183 -18.00 17.25 18.67
N SER A 184 -18.38 16.43 17.68
CA SER A 184 -18.03 15.00 17.60
C SER A 184 -17.33 14.70 16.26
N ILE A 185 -16.22 13.96 16.32
CA ILE A 185 -15.33 13.68 15.20
C ILE A 185 -15.44 12.20 14.86
N GLY A 186 -16.03 11.90 13.70
CA GLY A 186 -16.08 10.53 13.16
C GLY A 186 -14.90 10.28 12.22
N MET A 187 -14.00 9.38 12.60
CA MET A 187 -12.83 8.98 11.80
C MET A 187 -13.19 7.83 10.85
N THR A 188 -13.98 8.10 9.81
CA THR A 188 -14.33 7.11 8.77
C THR A 188 -13.13 6.81 7.85
N GLU A 189 -13.14 5.69 7.13
CA GLU A 189 -12.03 5.30 6.23
C GLU A 189 -11.65 6.39 5.21
N GLU A 190 -12.64 7.15 4.74
CA GLU A 190 -12.49 8.21 3.75
C GLU A 190 -11.75 9.43 4.28
N VAL A 191 -12.02 9.84 5.53
CA VAL A 191 -11.53 11.10 6.09
C VAL A 191 -10.43 10.92 7.12
N PHE A 192 -10.17 9.68 7.55
CA PHE A 192 -9.28 9.38 8.68
C PHE A 192 -7.91 10.04 8.51
N SER A 193 -7.25 9.87 7.36
CA SER A 193 -5.89 10.39 7.15
C SER A 193 -5.87 11.91 7.18
N SER A 194 -6.84 12.58 6.55
CA SER A 194 -6.91 14.04 6.54
C SER A 194 -7.26 14.59 7.92
N TYR A 195 -8.22 13.99 8.63
CA TYR A 195 -8.59 14.43 9.98
C TYR A 195 -7.46 14.20 10.99
N TYR A 196 -6.78 13.05 10.90
CA TYR A 196 -5.58 12.77 11.68
C TYR A 196 -4.54 13.87 11.52
N GLU A 197 -4.25 14.26 10.29
CA GLU A 197 -3.28 15.31 9.96
C GLU A 197 -3.72 16.70 10.44
N GLU A 198 -4.99 17.08 10.28
CA GLU A 198 -5.52 18.35 10.81
C GLU A 198 -5.45 18.41 12.34
N ILE A 199 -5.77 17.31 13.03
CA ILE A 199 -5.74 17.24 14.50
C ILE A 199 -4.29 17.33 15.01
N HIS A 200 -3.32 16.70 14.34
CA HIS A 200 -1.91 16.78 14.74
C HIS A 200 -1.28 18.15 14.46
N MET A 201 -1.80 18.90 13.48
CA MET A 201 -1.35 20.27 13.23
C MET A 201 -1.72 21.24 14.36
N ASP A 202 -2.93 21.14 14.89
CA ASP A 202 -3.41 22.03 15.95
C ASP A 202 -4.34 21.30 16.92
N VAL A 203 -3.74 20.53 17.83
CA VAL A 203 -4.46 19.70 18.80
C VAL A 203 -5.32 20.53 19.76
N GLU A 204 -4.92 21.77 20.09
CA GLU A 204 -5.67 22.63 21.00
C GLU A 204 -7.05 23.01 20.44
N LYS A 205 -7.20 23.15 19.11
CA LYS A 205 -8.51 23.38 18.47
C LYS A 205 -9.51 22.24 18.69
N PHE A 206 -9.02 21.01 18.84
CA PHE A 206 -9.85 19.80 18.89
C PHE A 206 -9.96 19.17 20.28
N LYS A 207 -9.19 19.65 21.24
CA LYS A 207 -9.23 19.24 22.64
C LYS A 207 -10.64 19.35 23.23
N GLY A 208 -11.02 18.34 24.00
CA GLY A 208 -12.32 18.24 24.67
C GLY A 208 -13.45 17.73 23.76
N ARG A 209 -13.21 17.53 22.46
CA ARG A 209 -14.21 16.97 21.55
C ARG A 209 -14.26 15.46 21.66
N GLU A 210 -15.45 14.92 21.39
CA GLU A 210 -15.63 13.48 21.26
C GLU A 210 -15.04 13.02 19.92
N ILE A 211 -14.36 11.88 19.91
CA ILE A 211 -13.81 11.24 18.72
C ILE A 211 -14.21 9.77 18.72
N LYS A 212 -14.64 9.28 17.56
CA LYS A 212 -14.93 7.87 17.31
C LYS A 212 -14.05 7.36 16.18
N LEU A 213 -13.34 6.27 16.41
CA LEU A 213 -12.47 5.64 15.42
C LEU A 213 -12.43 4.13 15.56
N THR A 214 -11.92 3.47 14.52
CA THR A 214 -11.64 2.04 14.54
C THR A 214 -10.18 1.84 14.16
N GLY A 215 -9.45 1.01 14.90
CA GLY A 215 -8.04 0.71 14.63
C GLY A 215 -7.62 -0.62 15.25
N PHE A 216 -6.48 -1.15 14.81
CA PHE A 216 -5.86 -2.29 15.47
C PHE A 216 -5.01 -1.81 16.66
N VAL A 217 -4.87 -2.67 17.65
CA VAL A 217 -4.06 -2.41 18.86
C VAL A 217 -2.58 -2.55 18.52
N TYR A 218 -1.83 -1.47 18.73
CA TYR A 218 -0.36 -1.44 18.70
C TYR A 218 0.17 -1.03 20.08
N LYS A 219 1.03 -1.84 20.69
CA LYS A 219 1.65 -1.53 21.99
C LYS A 219 3.04 -0.95 21.75
N GLY A 220 3.08 0.33 21.37
CA GLY A 220 4.32 1.05 21.15
C GLY A 220 5.23 1.11 22.38
N GLU A 221 6.54 1.13 22.15
CA GLU A 221 7.53 1.32 23.21
C GLU A 221 7.29 2.64 23.96
N GLY A 222 7.61 2.69 25.25
CA GLY A 222 7.50 3.91 26.07
C GLY A 222 6.08 4.28 26.53
N LEU A 223 5.05 3.55 26.13
CA LEU A 223 3.67 3.77 26.59
C LEU A 223 3.42 3.21 28.00
N GLN A 224 2.50 3.85 28.73
CA GLN A 224 2.06 3.38 30.04
C GLN A 224 1.22 2.08 29.93
N PRO A 225 1.10 1.27 30.99
CA PRO A 225 0.33 0.01 30.95
C PRO A 225 -1.16 0.16 30.62
N ASN A 226 -1.73 1.34 30.84
CA ASN A 226 -3.11 1.72 30.51
C ASN A 226 -3.20 2.47 29.15
N GLN A 227 -2.12 2.47 28.37
CA GLN A 227 -2.04 3.14 27.07
C GLN A 227 -1.67 2.14 25.97
N LEU A 228 -2.24 2.36 24.80
CA LEU A 228 -1.91 1.69 23.54
C LEU A 228 -2.13 2.67 22.40
N VAL A 229 -1.73 2.33 21.18
CA VAL A 229 -2.10 3.13 20.00
C VAL A 229 -3.19 2.39 19.23
N LEU A 230 -4.33 3.04 19.03
CA LEU A 230 -5.32 2.57 18.07
C LEU A 230 -4.92 3.06 16.68
N SER A 231 -4.50 2.12 15.84
CA SER A 231 -3.70 2.41 14.67
C SER A 231 -4.32 1.87 13.39
N ARG A 232 -3.95 2.48 12.27
CA ARG A 232 -4.15 1.97 10.92
C ARG A 232 -2.94 2.28 10.05
N PHE A 233 -2.73 1.49 9.01
CA PHE A 233 -1.71 1.79 8.00
C PHE A 233 -2.29 2.70 6.92
N LEU A 234 -1.59 3.78 6.62
CA LEU A 234 -1.80 4.68 5.49
C LEU A 234 -0.91 4.22 4.33
N ILE A 235 -1.52 3.99 3.16
CA ILE A 235 -0.85 3.56 1.93
C ILE A 235 -1.13 4.57 0.82
N THR A 236 -0.11 4.90 0.04
CA THR A 236 -0.28 5.76 -1.14
C THR A 236 -0.34 4.92 -2.41
N HIS A 237 0.62 4.01 -2.60
CA HIS A 237 0.72 3.15 -3.77
C HIS A 237 0.65 1.66 -3.42
N CYS A 238 1.40 1.22 -2.41
CA CYS A 238 1.50 -0.20 -2.05
C CYS A 238 2.03 -0.40 -0.62
N VAL A 239 1.93 -1.63 -0.09
CA VAL A 239 2.40 -1.95 1.27
C VAL A 239 3.87 -1.58 1.56
N ALA A 240 4.71 -1.41 0.54
CA ALA A 240 6.08 -0.95 0.72
C ALA A 240 6.16 0.50 1.22
N ASP A 241 5.24 1.37 0.77
CA ASP A 241 5.15 2.78 1.20
C ASP A 241 4.26 2.99 2.43
N ALA A 242 3.76 1.91 3.04
CA ALA A 242 2.88 1.99 4.19
C ALA A 242 3.53 2.71 5.38
N SER A 243 2.80 3.65 5.96
CA SER A 243 3.13 4.34 7.21
C SER A 243 2.03 4.11 8.25
N ILE A 244 2.39 4.01 9.53
CA ILE A 244 1.41 3.88 10.61
C ILE A 244 0.92 5.25 11.04
N ILE A 245 -0.40 5.39 11.19
CA ILE A 245 -1.03 6.55 11.83
C ILE A 245 -2.03 6.06 12.87
N GLY A 246 -2.16 6.80 13.97
CA GLY A 246 -3.01 6.38 15.07
C GLY A 246 -2.87 7.30 16.29
N PHE A 247 -3.82 7.19 17.21
CA PHE A 247 -3.80 7.98 18.43
C PHE A 247 -3.40 7.12 19.61
N ILE A 248 -2.54 7.68 20.47
CA ILE A 248 -2.37 7.14 21.82
C ILE A 248 -3.76 7.15 22.46
N SER A 249 -4.18 6.00 22.97
CA SER A 249 -5.49 5.77 23.55
C SER A 249 -5.28 5.27 24.97
N GLU A 250 -5.83 6.00 25.93
CA GLU A 250 -5.78 5.67 27.36
C GLU A 250 -7.10 5.01 27.77
N LEU A 251 -7.00 3.79 28.31
CA LEU A 251 -8.12 3.01 28.82
C LEU A 251 -7.67 2.04 29.94
N PRO A 252 -8.46 1.85 31.00
CA PRO A 252 -8.09 0.96 32.12
C PRO A 252 -7.78 -0.47 31.68
N GLU A 253 -8.50 -0.99 30.67
CA GLU A 253 -8.38 -2.35 30.16
C GLU A 253 -7.30 -2.53 29.08
N ALA A 254 -6.45 -1.53 28.80
CA ALA A 254 -5.48 -1.58 27.71
C ALA A 254 -4.55 -2.80 27.78
N SER A 255 -4.17 -3.23 29.00
CA SER A 255 -3.34 -4.41 29.23
C SER A 255 -4.00 -5.72 28.81
N LEU A 256 -5.34 -5.80 28.82
CA LEU A 256 -6.13 -6.97 28.44
C LEU A 256 -6.25 -7.13 26.92
N LEU A 257 -6.05 -6.06 26.15
CA LEU A 257 -6.13 -6.11 24.70
C LEU A 257 -4.83 -6.66 24.12
N GLU A 258 -4.94 -7.67 23.27
CA GLU A 258 -3.80 -8.22 22.53
C GLU A 258 -3.47 -7.34 21.33
N GLU A 259 -2.20 -7.34 20.90
CA GLU A 259 -1.83 -6.69 19.64
C GLU A 259 -2.64 -7.26 18.48
N ASP A 260 -2.79 -6.47 17.41
CA ASP A 260 -3.57 -6.80 16.21
C ASP A 260 -5.09 -6.95 16.43
N THR A 261 -5.58 -6.82 17.66
CA THR A 261 -7.02 -6.80 17.94
C THR A 261 -7.64 -5.53 17.37
N TRP A 262 -8.66 -5.68 16.53
CA TRP A 262 -9.42 -4.55 16.00
C TRP A 262 -10.45 -4.05 17.01
N VAL A 263 -10.41 -2.76 17.29
CA VAL A 263 -11.27 -2.10 18.27
C VAL A 263 -11.93 -0.88 17.65
N GLU A 264 -13.25 -0.76 17.83
CA GLU A 264 -13.98 0.50 17.64
C GLU A 264 -14.04 1.19 19.02
N ALA A 265 -13.56 2.42 19.10
CA ALA A 265 -13.49 3.18 20.34
C ALA A 265 -14.08 4.58 20.15
N THR A 266 -14.76 5.04 21.19
CA THR A 266 -15.24 6.41 21.38
C THR A 266 -14.56 6.98 22.62
N GLY A 267 -14.15 8.25 22.56
CA GLY A 267 -13.50 8.90 23.68
C GLY A 267 -13.38 10.41 23.50
N ILE A 268 -12.64 11.04 24.41
CA ILE A 268 -12.42 12.49 24.39
C ILE A 268 -10.97 12.79 23.99
N LEU A 269 -10.79 13.69 23.03
CA LEU A 269 -9.47 14.19 22.65
C LEU A 269 -8.88 15.04 23.78
N VAL A 270 -7.67 14.70 24.19
CA VAL A 270 -6.86 15.44 25.14
C VAL A 270 -5.45 15.60 24.58
N ILE A 271 -4.66 16.46 25.22
CA ILE A 271 -3.25 16.62 24.90
C ILE A 271 -2.45 15.80 25.89
N THR A 272 -1.50 15.05 25.37
CA THR A 272 -0.48 14.37 26.16
C THR A 272 0.90 14.85 25.76
N THR A 273 1.89 14.58 26.61
CA THR A 273 3.30 14.79 26.28
C THR A 273 4.01 13.45 26.18
N TYR A 274 4.62 13.17 25.04
CA TYR A 274 5.42 11.97 24.79
C TYR A 274 6.76 12.40 24.19
N ASP A 275 7.88 11.97 24.77
CA ASP A 275 9.24 12.41 24.38
C ASP A 275 9.41 13.93 24.23
N GLY A 276 8.73 14.70 25.08
CA GLY A 276 8.76 16.18 25.05
C GLY A 276 7.91 16.83 23.97
N LEU A 277 7.17 16.05 23.18
CA LEU A 277 6.20 16.52 22.20
C LEU A 277 4.77 16.50 22.73
N GLU A 278 4.02 17.54 22.42
CA GLU A 278 2.56 17.52 22.55
C GLU A 278 1.93 16.71 21.43
N LEU A 279 1.17 15.68 21.79
CA LEU A 279 0.43 14.81 20.88
C LEU A 279 -1.06 14.76 21.26
N PRO A 280 -1.96 14.57 20.28
CA PRO A 280 -3.33 14.19 20.58
C PRO A 280 -3.38 12.77 21.17
N MET A 281 -4.10 12.64 22.27
CA MET A 281 -4.41 11.37 22.92
C MET A 281 -5.91 11.26 23.11
N ILE A 282 -6.44 10.04 23.09
CA ILE A 282 -7.86 9.76 23.32
C ILE A 282 -8.01 9.16 24.71
N LYS A 283 -8.80 9.80 25.56
CA LYS A 283 -9.32 9.14 26.77
C LYS A 283 -10.56 8.35 26.39
N VAL A 284 -10.42 7.04 26.25
CA VAL A 284 -11.49 6.18 25.76
C VAL A 284 -12.58 6.06 26.83
N THR A 285 -13.83 6.28 26.43
CA THR A 285 -15.02 6.18 27.28
C THR A 285 -15.82 4.92 26.97
N GLU A 286 -15.81 4.47 25.72
CA GLU A 286 -16.48 3.26 25.26
C GLU A 286 -15.64 2.57 24.20
N TRP A 287 -15.55 1.24 24.24
CA TRP A 287 -14.89 0.47 23.20
C TRP A 287 -15.52 -0.91 23.03
N LYS A 288 -15.34 -1.49 21.85
CA LYS A 288 -15.71 -2.88 21.58
C LYS A 288 -14.74 -3.51 20.58
N VAL A 289 -14.49 -4.80 20.74
CA VAL A 289 -13.77 -5.59 19.73
C VAL A 289 -14.66 -5.72 18.49
N VAL A 290 -14.08 -5.50 17.33
CA VAL A 290 -14.71 -5.69 16.03
C VAL A 290 -13.86 -6.64 15.20
N THR A 291 -14.45 -7.21 14.15
CA THR A 291 -13.66 -7.95 13.15
C THR A 291 -12.83 -6.97 12.32
N GLU A 292 -11.74 -7.47 11.74
CA GLU A 292 -10.95 -6.72 10.74
C GLU A 292 -11.88 -6.08 9.69
N PRO A 293 -11.80 -4.75 9.49
CA PRO A 293 -12.59 -4.07 8.47
C PRO A 293 -12.28 -4.59 7.07
N LYS A 294 -13.26 -4.51 6.17
CA LYS A 294 -13.04 -4.84 4.75
C LYS A 294 -11.94 -3.98 4.12
N GLU A 295 -11.80 -2.75 4.58
CA GLU A 295 -10.72 -1.82 4.23
C GLU A 295 -9.79 -1.66 5.44
N PRO A 296 -8.78 -2.53 5.60
CA PRO A 296 -7.86 -2.47 6.73
C PRO A 296 -6.89 -1.28 6.62
N TYR A 297 -6.66 -0.77 5.41
CA TYR A 297 -5.78 0.36 5.14
C TYR A 297 -6.54 1.64 4.86
N LEU A 298 -5.89 2.75 5.18
CA LEU A 298 -6.31 4.10 4.85
C LEU A 298 -5.55 4.59 3.62
N TYR A 299 -6.14 5.52 2.89
CA TYR A 299 -5.51 6.13 1.73
C TYR A 299 -5.82 7.63 1.74
N PRO A 300 -4.92 8.48 1.22
CA PRO A 300 -5.17 9.91 1.16
C PRO A 300 -6.41 10.26 0.33
N ILE A 301 -7.05 11.39 0.64
CA ILE A 301 -8.17 11.90 -0.15
C ILE A 301 -7.67 12.33 -1.53
N ASN A 302 -8.42 12.00 -2.58
CA ASN A 302 -8.11 12.48 -3.93
C ASN A 302 -8.70 13.88 -4.14
N VAL A 303 -7.88 14.88 -4.46
CA VAL A 303 -8.33 16.22 -4.84
C VAL A 303 -7.98 16.51 -6.29
N LYS A 304 -8.96 16.97 -7.05
CA LYS A 304 -8.80 17.34 -8.45
C LYS A 304 -7.84 18.52 -8.60
N VAL A 305 -6.86 18.39 -9.51
CA VAL A 305 -6.07 19.52 -10.00
C VAL A 305 -6.91 20.30 -11.02
N MET A 306 -6.92 21.64 -10.89
CA MET A 306 -7.57 22.55 -11.85
C MET A 306 -6.75 22.67 -13.14
#